data_AF-A0ABD2YWK2-F1
#
_entry.id   AF-A0ABD2YWK2-F1
#
_cell.length_a   1.000
_cell.length_b   1.000
_cell.length_c   1.000
_cell.angle_alpha   90.00
_cell.angle_beta   90.00
_cell.angle_gamma   90.00
#
_symmetry.space_group_name_H-M   'P 1'
#
loop_
_entity.id
_entity.type
_entity.pdbx_description
1 polymer ?
#
loop_
_entity_poly.entity_id
_entity_poly.type
_entity_poly.pdbx_seq_one_letter_code
_entity_poly.pdbx_strand_id
1 'polypeptide(L)'
;MVFPSKNNRLVGILVQRIGFQQHFTVFQPKILLVSLRPPVADFLKVNTHGVSRENPGESAGRGTIRDSWGNIISAVSSYYGTSQTSVHAKIRALLEGLGLCDRLQVKHLIVELDSQVVLNIVLDKQQSTWQVDFMVQQIKQ
;
A
#
# COMPACT_ATOMS: atom_id res chain seq x y z
N MET A 1 6.39 12.51 22.99
CA MET A 1 5.05 11.93 23.25
C MET A 1 4.94 10.67 22.39
N VAL A 2 5.09 9.50 23.00
CA VAL A 2 5.10 8.20 22.30
C VAL A 2 3.67 7.68 22.29
N PHE A 3 3.05 7.65 21.10
CA PHE A 3 1.77 6.95 20.94
C PHE A 3 2.04 5.44 21.00
N PRO A 4 1.23 4.66 21.75
CA PRO A 4 1.40 3.21 21.79
C PRO A 4 0.98 2.62 20.43
N SER A 5 1.95 2.06 19.71
CA SER A 5 1.72 1.28 18.49
C SER A 5 1.02 -0.03 18.87
N LYS A 6 -0.31 -0.02 18.83
CA LYS A 6 -1.12 -1.24 18.93
C LYS A 6 -1.06 -1.98 17.59
N ASN A 7 -0.33 -3.11 17.59
CA ASN A 7 -0.38 -4.17 16.58
C ASN A 7 -0.14 -3.77 15.11
N ASN A 8 1.13 -3.54 14.77
CA ASN A 8 1.59 -3.52 13.38
C ASN A 8 1.55 -4.92 12.77
N ARG A 9 0.39 -5.35 12.26
CA ARG A 9 0.29 -6.50 11.35
C ARG A 9 0.44 -5.97 9.93
N LEU A 10 1.64 -6.09 9.38
CA LEU A 10 1.87 -5.90 7.95
C LEU A 10 1.05 -6.92 7.18
N VAL A 11 0.30 -6.46 6.17
CA VAL A 11 -0.47 -7.34 5.30
C VAL A 11 0.08 -7.27 3.89
N GLY A 12 0.34 -8.42 3.30
CA GLY A 12 0.69 -8.55 1.89
C GLY A 12 -0.54 -8.79 1.01
N ILE A 13 -0.59 -8.15 -0.15
CA ILE A 13 -1.46 -8.50 -1.27
C ILE A 13 -0.56 -8.87 -2.44
N LEU A 14 -0.69 -10.09 -2.94
CA LEU A 14 -0.12 -10.47 -4.22
C LEU A 14 -1.04 -9.94 -5.32
N VAL A 15 -0.49 -9.11 -6.19
CA VAL A 15 -1.16 -8.65 -7.39
C VAL A 15 -0.51 -9.35 -8.57
N GLN A 16 -1.24 -10.28 -9.17
CA GLN A 16 -0.87 -10.83 -10.47
C GLN A 16 -1.67 -10.10 -11.54
N ARG A 17 -0.94 -9.49 -12.47
CA ARG A 17 -1.55 -8.85 -13.63
C ARG A 17 -1.59 -9.86 -14.77
N ILE A 18 -2.78 -10.38 -15.06
CA ILE A 18 -3.03 -11.27 -16.21
C ILE A 18 -3.79 -10.44 -17.24
N GLY A 19 -3.07 -9.88 -18.23
CA GLY A 19 -3.66 -8.95 -19.20
C GLY A 19 -4.06 -7.61 -18.57
N PHE A 20 -5.30 -7.17 -18.80
CA PHE A 20 -5.89 -5.92 -18.26
C PHE A 20 -6.65 -6.13 -16.93
N GLN A 21 -6.44 -7.25 -16.23
CA GLN A 21 -7.15 -7.55 -14.99
C GLN A 21 -6.16 -7.79 -13.84
N GLN A 22 -6.47 -7.21 -12.67
CA GLN A 22 -5.71 -7.40 -11.44
C GLN A 22 -6.36 -8.48 -10.58
N HIS A 23 -5.63 -9.56 -10.28
CA HIS A 23 -6.08 -10.55 -9.31
C HIS A 23 -5.35 -10.34 -7.98
N PHE A 24 -6.12 -10.02 -6.93
CA PHE A 24 -5.62 -9.79 -5.57
C PHE A 24 -5.69 -11.07 -4.75
N THR A 25 -4.54 -11.63 -4.36
CA THR A 25 -4.47 -12.72 -3.38
C THR A 25 -3.88 -12.20 -2.08
N VAL A 26 -4.57 -12.41 -0.96
CA VAL A 26 -4.16 -11.88 0.34
C VAL A 26 -3.23 -12.86 1.05
N PHE A 27 -2.08 -12.37 1.49
CA PHE A 27 -1.16 -13.09 2.34
C PHE A 27 -1.06 -12.39 3.70
N GLN A 28 -1.39 -13.11 4.77
CA GLN A 28 -1.32 -12.63 6.15
C GLN A 28 -0.12 -13.28 6.85
N PRO A 29 1.10 -12.71 6.76
CA PRO A 29 2.23 -13.26 7.50
C PRO A 29 2.03 -13.04 9.02
N LYS A 30 2.22 -14.11 9.80
CA LYS A 30 2.27 -14.06 11.26
C LYS A 30 3.59 -13.37 11.64
N ILE A 31 3.51 -12.08 11.96
CA ILE A 31 4.55 -11.11 12.39
C ILE A 31 6.02 -11.57 12.19
N LEU A 32 6.73 -10.91 11.26
CA LEU A 32 8.18 -10.78 11.30
C LEU A 32 8.52 -9.37 10.80
N LEU A 33 9.73 -8.89 11.05
CA LEU A 33 10.31 -7.67 10.49
C LEU A 33 10.29 -7.74 8.93
N VAL A 34 9.13 -7.47 8.34
CA VAL A 34 8.77 -7.89 6.97
C VAL A 34 9.25 -6.87 5.93
N SER A 35 9.49 -5.61 6.33
CA SER A 35 10.02 -4.59 5.43
C SER A 35 11.46 -4.84 4.96
N LEU A 36 12.10 -5.94 5.37
CA LEU A 36 13.47 -6.29 4.99
C LEU A 36 13.58 -7.52 4.09
N ARG A 37 12.57 -8.40 4.04
CA ARG A 37 12.70 -9.63 3.25
C ARG A 37 12.47 -9.33 1.77
N PRO A 38 13.42 -9.71 0.89
CA PRO A 38 13.20 -9.61 -0.55
C PRO A 38 11.95 -10.42 -0.96
N PRO A 39 11.22 -9.99 -2.01
CA PRO A 39 10.24 -10.83 -2.67
C PRO A 39 10.89 -12.08 -3.27
N VAL A 40 10.07 -13.06 -3.62
CA VAL A 40 10.50 -14.21 -4.42
C VAL A 40 10.98 -13.75 -5.81
N ALA A 41 11.78 -14.57 -6.49
CA ALA A 41 12.29 -14.26 -7.82
C ALA A 41 11.14 -13.86 -8.79
N ASP A 42 11.45 -12.95 -9.71
CA ASP A 42 10.53 -12.35 -10.69
C ASP A 42 9.42 -11.46 -10.12
N PHE A 43 9.30 -11.32 -8.80
CA PHE A 43 8.39 -10.36 -8.17
C PHE A 43 9.13 -9.10 -7.73
N LEU A 44 8.44 -7.97 -7.86
CA LEU A 44 8.79 -6.76 -7.14
C LEU A 44 7.88 -6.60 -5.93
N LYS A 45 8.40 -5.94 -4.90
CA LYS A 45 7.65 -5.64 -3.69
C LYS A 45 7.46 -4.13 -3.54
N VAL A 46 6.22 -3.69 -3.39
CA VAL A 46 5.86 -2.31 -3.06
C VAL A 46 5.43 -2.24 -1.61
N ASN A 47 6.06 -1.36 -0.85
CA ASN A 47 5.62 -1.05 0.51
C ASN A 47 5.10 0.38 0.52
N THR A 48 3.86 0.58 0.97
CA THR A 48 3.30 1.93 1.07
C THR A 48 2.92 2.28 2.51
N HIS A 49 3.05 3.56 2.82
CA HIS A 49 2.76 4.10 4.14
C HIS A 49 2.20 5.50 3.99
N GLY A 50 1.05 5.74 4.61
CA GLY A 50 0.42 7.06 4.67
C GLY A 50 0.19 7.47 6.11
N VAL A 51 0.34 8.78 6.37
CA VAL A 51 0.16 9.39 7.68
C VAL A 51 -0.75 10.61 7.58
N SER A 52 -1.47 10.87 8.66
CA SER A 52 -2.21 12.11 8.86
C SER A 52 -2.05 12.54 10.31
N ARG A 53 -1.64 13.78 10.53
CA ARG A 53 -1.54 14.44 11.83
C ARG A 53 -2.94 14.87 12.25
N GLU A 54 -3.31 14.62 13.50
CA GLU A 54 -4.61 15.04 14.09
C GLU A 54 -5.88 14.42 13.45
N ASN A 55 -5.77 13.73 12.30
CA ASN A 55 -6.74 12.83 11.67
C ASN A 55 -8.24 13.23 11.82
N PRO A 56 -8.75 14.20 11.04
CA PRO A 56 -8.12 14.76 9.84
C PRO A 56 -7.12 15.89 10.13
N GLY A 57 -6.10 16.01 9.29
CA GLY A 57 -5.13 17.11 9.33
C GLY A 57 -4.05 16.98 8.28
N GLU A 58 -2.85 17.52 8.55
CA GLU A 58 -1.71 17.46 7.63
C GLU A 58 -1.34 16.02 7.30
N SER A 59 -1.16 15.73 6.03
CA SER A 59 -1.03 14.35 5.58
C SER A 59 0.01 14.18 4.50
N ALA A 60 0.66 13.02 4.52
CA ALA A 60 1.68 12.65 3.57
C ALA A 60 1.70 11.14 3.36
N GLY A 61 2.34 10.71 2.29
CA GLY A 61 2.55 9.31 1.99
C GLY A 61 3.91 9.06 1.38
N ARG A 62 4.28 7.78 1.40
CA ARG A 62 5.47 7.26 0.75
C ARG A 62 5.25 5.84 0.25
N GLY A 63 6.04 5.48 -0.75
CA GLY A 63 6.11 4.15 -1.30
C GLY A 63 7.54 3.78 -1.67
N THR A 64 7.93 2.52 -1.49
CA THR A 64 9.23 2.01 -1.96
C THR A 64 9.03 0.72 -2.74
N ILE A 65 9.73 0.57 -3.85
CA ILE A 65 9.75 -0.64 -4.68
C ILE A 65 11.08 -1.35 -4.47
N ARG A 66 11.01 -2.65 -4.22
CA ARG A 66 12.16 -3.51 -3.93
C ARG A 66 12.23 -4.68 -4.90
N ASP A 67 13.44 -5.00 -5.36
CA ASP A 67 13.74 -6.18 -6.16
C ASP A 67 13.94 -7.44 -5.31
N SER A 68 14.09 -8.59 -5.98
CA SER A 68 14.31 -9.91 -5.36
C SER A 68 15.68 -10.05 -4.67
N TRP A 69 16.62 -9.13 -4.90
CA TRP A 69 17.87 -9.04 -4.15
C TRP A 69 17.73 -8.20 -2.87
N GLY A 70 16.60 -7.53 -2.71
CA GLY A 70 16.30 -6.69 -1.56
C GLY A 70 16.66 -5.22 -1.74
N ASN A 71 17.12 -4.82 -2.92
CA ASN A 71 17.48 -3.43 -3.21
C ASN A 71 16.24 -2.59 -3.47
N ILE A 72 16.24 -1.36 -2.96
CA ILE A 72 15.21 -0.38 -3.32
C ILE A 72 15.57 0.17 -4.70
N ILE A 73 14.76 -0.15 -5.70
CA ILE A 73 14.97 0.27 -7.09
C ILE A 73 14.23 1.56 -7.42
N SER A 74 13.22 1.92 -6.64
CA SER A 74 12.48 3.17 -6.80
C SER A 74 11.70 3.53 -5.53
N ALA A 75 11.37 4.81 -5.37
CA ALA A 75 10.59 5.31 -4.26
C ALA A 75 9.78 6.54 -4.66
N VAL A 76 8.67 6.78 -3.95
CA VAL A 76 7.83 7.97 -4.05
C VAL A 76 7.56 8.53 -2.67
N SER A 77 7.40 9.84 -2.57
CA SER A 77 6.83 10.50 -1.40
C SER A 77 6.10 11.75 -1.83
N SER A 78 4.95 11.99 -1.22
CA SER A 78 4.04 13.07 -1.58
C SER A 78 3.39 13.66 -0.34
N TYR A 79 3.19 14.97 -0.35
CA TYR A 79 2.33 15.68 0.60
C TYR A 79 0.90 15.73 0.04
N TYR A 80 -0.10 15.40 0.85
CA TYR A 80 -1.51 15.32 0.44
C TYR A 80 -2.37 16.48 0.95
N GLY A 81 -1.74 17.48 1.57
CA GLY A 81 -2.43 18.66 2.09
C GLY A 81 -2.96 18.48 3.51
N THR A 82 -3.74 19.46 3.92
CA THR A 82 -4.45 19.51 5.19
C THR A 82 -5.82 18.84 5.08
N SER A 83 -6.39 18.44 6.22
CA SER A 83 -7.74 17.88 6.33
C SER A 83 -7.94 16.49 5.70
N GLN A 84 -6.88 15.71 5.49
CA GLN A 84 -7.04 14.31 5.05
C GLN A 84 -7.03 13.36 6.25
N THR A 85 -7.75 12.25 6.17
CA THR A 85 -7.66 11.18 7.17
C THR A 85 -6.47 10.27 6.90
N SER A 86 -6.05 9.51 7.91
CA SER A 86 -5.00 8.49 7.78
C SER A 86 -5.36 7.42 6.75
N VAL A 87 -6.64 7.04 6.63
CA VAL A 87 -7.13 6.12 5.60
C VAL A 87 -6.96 6.73 4.20
N HIS A 88 -7.32 8.00 4.01
CA HIS A 88 -7.11 8.71 2.74
C HIS A 88 -5.63 8.74 2.36
N ALA A 89 -4.76 9.13 3.29
CA ALA A 89 -3.32 9.18 3.05
C ALA A 89 -2.74 7.82 2.65
N LYS A 90 -3.16 6.74 3.31
CA LYS A 90 -2.67 5.38 3.00
C LYS A 90 -3.15 4.88 1.65
N ILE A 91 -4.39 5.18 1.26
CA ILE A 91 -4.92 4.77 -0.05
C ILE A 91 -4.29 5.58 -1.18
N ARG A 92 -4.05 6.88 -0.98
CA ARG A 92 -3.28 7.68 -1.94
C ARG A 92 -1.84 7.18 -2.09
N ALA A 93 -1.17 6.85 -0.98
CA ALA A 93 0.17 6.27 -1.03
C ALA A 93 0.19 4.94 -1.80
N LEU A 94 -0.84 4.11 -1.64
CA LEU A 94 -1.01 2.88 -2.43
C LEU A 94 -1.18 3.19 -3.93
N LEU A 95 -2.05 4.13 -4.29
CA LEU A 95 -2.25 4.53 -5.69
C LEU A 95 -0.96 5.04 -6.34
N GLU A 96 -0.19 5.88 -5.63
CA GLU A 96 1.10 6.38 -6.14
C GLU A 96 2.14 5.26 -6.28
N GLY A 97 2.17 4.31 -5.34
CA GLY A 97 3.03 3.13 -5.40
C GLY A 97 2.70 2.21 -6.58
N LEU A 98 1.41 1.98 -6.84
CA LEU A 98 0.94 1.20 -7.99
C LEU A 98 1.23 1.93 -9.30
N GLY A 99 0.94 3.23 -9.38
CA GLY A 99 1.27 4.03 -10.56
C GLY A 99 2.77 4.08 -10.86
N LEU A 100 3.63 4.00 -9.83
CA LEU A 100 5.07 3.83 -10.03
C LEU A 100 5.41 2.45 -10.62
N CYS A 101 4.72 1.38 -10.19
CA CYS A 101 4.89 0.05 -10.78
C CYS A 101 4.44 -0.01 -12.23
N ASP A 102 3.35 0.66 -12.58
CA ASP A 102 2.89 0.75 -13.95
C ASP A 102 3.94 1.40 -14.86
N ARG A 103 4.55 2.49 -14.39
CA ARG A 103 5.65 3.16 -15.11
C ARG A 103 6.88 2.28 -15.28
N LEU A 104 7.14 1.38 -14.32
CA LEU A 104 8.23 0.40 -14.37
C LEU A 104 7.86 -0.89 -15.12
N GLN A 105 6.64 -0.98 -15.67
CA GLN A 105 6.14 -2.15 -16.42
C GLN A 105 6.23 -3.46 -15.62
N VAL A 106 5.96 -3.39 -14.31
CA VAL A 106 6.04 -4.53 -13.41
C VAL A 106 4.89 -5.51 -13.68
N LYS A 107 5.23 -6.78 -13.95
CA LYS A 107 4.24 -7.84 -14.22
C LYS A 107 3.75 -8.58 -12.97
N HIS A 108 4.66 -8.75 -12.01
CA HIS A 108 4.44 -9.55 -10.81
C HIS A 108 4.76 -8.71 -9.58
N LEU A 109 3.75 -8.44 -8.76
CA LEU A 109 3.86 -7.51 -7.66
C LEU A 109 3.36 -8.09 -6.33
N ILE A 110 4.11 -7.82 -5.27
CA ILE A 110 3.66 -7.99 -3.89
C ILE A 110 3.50 -6.59 -3.29
N VAL A 111 2.32 -6.26 -2.83
CA VAL A 111 2.01 -5.00 -2.14
C VAL A 111 1.96 -5.26 -0.65
N GLU A 112 2.79 -4.60 0.14
CA GLU A 112 2.68 -4.59 1.60
C GLU A 112 2.02 -3.31 2.08
N LEU A 113 0.91 -3.48 2.79
CA LEU A 113 0.18 -2.42 3.46
C LEU A 113 0.43 -2.49 4.97
N ASP A 114 0.59 -1.32 5.57
CA ASP A 114 0.75 -1.16 7.01
C ASP A 114 -0.58 -1.03 7.77
N SER A 115 -1.71 -1.31 7.11
CA SER A 115 -3.05 -1.06 7.64
C SER A 115 -4.03 -2.14 7.26
N GLN A 116 -4.48 -2.90 8.26
CA GLN A 116 -5.54 -3.88 8.12
C GLN A 116 -6.86 -3.24 7.67
N VAL A 117 -7.15 -2.01 8.10
CA VAL A 117 -8.37 -1.28 7.70
C VAL A 117 -8.35 -1.00 6.19
N VAL A 118 -7.23 -0.50 5.68
CA VAL A 118 -7.08 -0.21 4.24
C VAL A 118 -7.17 -1.48 3.42
N LEU A 119 -6.53 -2.56 3.87
CA LEU A 119 -6.67 -3.86 3.25
C LEU A 119 -8.15 -4.28 3.18
N ASN A 120 -8.86 -4.24 4.30
CA ASN A 120 -10.25 -4.68 4.35
C ASN A 120 -11.14 -3.85 3.41
N ILE A 121 -10.88 -2.55 3.30
CA ILE A 121 -11.59 -1.66 2.36
C ILE A 121 -11.28 -2.05 0.91
N VAL A 122 -10.00 -2.24 0.55
CA VAL A 122 -9.60 -2.62 -0.83
C VAL A 122 -10.21 -3.96 -1.25
N LEU A 123 -10.37 -4.88 -0.30
CA LEU A 123 -10.95 -6.21 -0.51
C LEU A 123 -12.48 -6.25 -0.37
N ASP A 124 -13.16 -5.11 -0.27
CA ASP A 124 -14.61 -5.01 -0.05
C ASP A 124 -15.13 -5.73 1.21
N LYS A 125 -14.25 -5.96 2.20
CA LYS A 125 -14.58 -6.58 3.49
C LYS A 125 -15.05 -5.56 4.54
N GLN A 126 -14.87 -4.28 4.27
CA GLN A 126 -15.26 -3.20 5.16
C GLN A 126 -15.73 -2.01 4.34
N GLN A 127 -16.87 -1.43 4.73
CA GLN A 127 -17.41 -0.23 4.10
C GLN A 127 -16.53 0.99 4.39
N SER A 128 -16.52 1.93 3.46
CA SER A 128 -15.79 3.18 3.59
C SER A 128 -16.64 4.37 3.17
N THR A 129 -16.09 5.57 3.25
CA THR A 129 -16.76 6.77 2.72
C THR A 129 -16.70 6.77 1.19
N TRP A 130 -17.67 7.38 0.52
CA TRP A 130 -17.71 7.52 -0.94
C TRP A 130 -16.39 8.06 -1.55
N GLN A 131 -15.70 8.98 -0.87
CA GLN A 131 -14.40 9.52 -1.30
C GLN A 131 -13.33 8.43 -1.35
N VAL A 132 -13.32 7.56 -0.35
CA VAL A 132 -12.39 6.45 -0.24
C VAL A 132 -12.74 5.37 -1.26
N ASP A 133 -14.03 5.02 -1.40
CA ASP A 133 -14.47 4.05 -2.39
C ASP A 133 -14.08 4.49 -3.81
N PHE A 134 -14.26 5.77 -4.15
CA PHE A 134 -13.87 6.30 -5.45
C PHE A 134 -12.38 6.09 -5.74
N MET A 135 -11.50 6.31 -4.74
CA MET A 135 -10.06 6.05 -4.87
C MET A 135 -9.76 4.55 -5.00
N VAL A 136 -10.47 3.70 -4.24
CA VAL A 136 -10.31 2.24 -4.28
C VAL A 136 -10.69 1.67 -5.63
N GLN A 137 -11.69 2.24 -6.31
CA GLN A 137 -12.02 1.84 -7.67
C GLN A 137 -10.88 2.09 -8.67
N GLN A 138 -10.03 3.10 -8.44
CA GLN A 138 -8.85 3.32 -9.28
C GLN A 138 -7.75 2.28 -9.04
N ILE A 139 -7.69 1.66 -7.85
CA ILE A 139 -6.76 0.57 -7.55
C ILE A 139 -7.13 -0.70 -8.32
N LYS A 140 -8.42 -0.93 -8.55
CA LYS A 140 -8.96 -2.17 -9.12
C LYS A 140 -8.97 -2.21 -10.65
N GLN A 141 -8.67 -1.10 -11.32
CA GLN A 141 -8.56 -1.01 -12.79
C GLN A 141 -7.27 -1.67 -13.29
#